data_AF-A0A167A070-F1
#
_entry.id   AF-A0A167A070-F1
#
_cell.length_a   1.000
_cell.length_b   1.000
_cell.length_c   1.000
_cell.angle_alpha   90.00
_cell.angle_beta   90.00
_cell.angle_gamma   90.00
#
_symmetry.space_group_name_H-M   'P 1'
#
loop_
_entity.id
_entity.type
_entity.pdbx_description
1 polymer ?
#
loop_
_entity_poly.entity_id
_entity_poly.type
_entity_poly.pdbx_seq_one_letter_code
_entity_poly.pdbx_strand_id
1 'polypeptide(L)'
;MISSREGANWLYYEDGSWKRQLLSIGEPQEDRQLPNSQSPGSGDHWGTGCADAGRIGDDPFAYIATLDPFHGTTACVLSKVGRGMKDSKWQRHILDVYGTPNQLMKYGDGPGHYIVCADFDGDGDDEFLLALFGSLDRDKDLESVFPSKGPNPNKGIMYYKAIDVEKGLFAKWKIAEESSARIAIGNFSGTSKLDLISVEYNVPRYYEEPEPVITLHVNKFAKPKPVVTERHIVPTVWDNEGLVYLARPSGVKSPQSFPLIEVANYAISVEIHPPGTKIPLEQNDGIKVLYGSVADIEGTRSSLGLPTFPRIAPITSEDKELSADKEKGVILLRIVSVREPSVWAKAEDVPVKTTFNTKELGLNFPDLKFTKVEDLWWGADFKGVDFTNMSGFYFRFQDDKSQIAHLQFWTAGPNVNCGIHNHGNDIFQEIHICLSLGTEDGGMWRLKEGKDPKSAGPDDFDKVPLPRLNEHGGLWYRDSYGNAVRGHNNVVSYPWHKWQGGEKGKNVDVWLALEFNPDFAQ
;
A
#
# COMPACT_ATOMS: atom_id res chain seq x y z
N MET A 1 -25.82 16.63 6.06
CA MET A 1 -25.20 15.41 6.61
C MET A 1 -24.43 15.80 7.86
N ILE A 2 -24.36 14.93 8.87
CA ILE A 2 -23.64 15.18 10.12
C ILE A 2 -22.72 14.01 10.42
N SER A 3 -21.46 14.31 10.71
CA SER A 3 -20.44 13.36 11.16
C SER A 3 -20.18 13.56 12.65
N SER A 4 -20.20 12.48 13.41
CA SER A 4 -19.99 12.50 14.86
C SER A 4 -19.54 11.12 15.37
N ARG A 5 -19.45 10.96 16.71
CA ARG A 5 -19.27 9.64 17.35
C ARG A 5 -20.43 8.66 17.07
N GLU A 6 -21.59 9.14 16.65
CA GLU A 6 -22.69 8.28 16.17
C GLU A 6 -22.51 7.82 14.70
N GLY A 7 -21.39 8.21 14.07
CA GLY A 7 -21.11 7.98 12.66
C GLY A 7 -21.69 9.06 11.74
N ALA A 8 -21.90 8.70 10.48
CA ALA A 8 -22.45 9.56 9.44
C ALA A 8 -23.99 9.45 9.40
N ASN A 9 -24.66 10.59 9.57
CA ASN A 9 -26.12 10.67 9.63
C ASN A 9 -26.66 11.68 8.60
N TRP A 10 -27.75 11.33 7.93
CA TRP A 10 -28.54 12.26 7.13
C TRP A 10 -29.70 12.79 7.97
N LEU A 11 -29.68 14.10 8.24
CA LEU A 11 -30.81 14.83 8.82
C LEU A 11 -31.51 15.63 7.73
N TYR A 12 -32.83 15.49 7.64
CA TYR A 12 -33.66 16.22 6.67
C TYR A 12 -35.01 16.56 7.27
N TYR A 13 -35.65 17.60 6.75
CA TYR A 13 -36.97 18.04 7.18
C TYR A 13 -38.01 17.63 6.13
N GLU A 14 -39.02 16.87 6.56
CA GLU A 14 -40.08 16.37 5.69
C GLU A 14 -41.38 16.21 6.49
N ASP A 15 -42.51 16.52 5.83
CA ASP A 15 -43.85 16.39 6.40
C ASP A 15 -44.00 17.04 7.78
N GLY A 16 -43.45 18.24 7.94
CA GLY A 16 -43.55 19.00 9.18
C GLY A 16 -42.62 18.53 10.31
N SER A 17 -41.74 17.56 10.07
CA SER A 17 -40.89 16.95 11.11
C SER A 17 -39.44 16.74 10.66
N TRP A 18 -38.51 16.83 11.61
CA TRP A 18 -37.13 16.40 11.37
C TRP A 18 -37.07 14.87 11.33
N LYS A 19 -36.40 14.34 10.31
CA LYS A 19 -36.08 12.93 10.13
C LYS A 19 -34.58 12.73 10.26
N ARG A 20 -34.21 11.54 10.71
CA ARG A 20 -32.82 11.08 10.83
C ARG A 20 -32.70 9.71 10.17
N GLN A 21 -31.69 9.55 9.33
CA GLN A 21 -31.26 8.26 8.79
C GLN A 21 -29.79 8.05 9.10
N LEU A 22 -29.47 6.94 9.76
CA LEU A 22 -28.09 6.51 9.95
C LEU A 22 -27.57 5.93 8.63
N LEU A 23 -26.43 6.44 8.16
CA LEU A 23 -25.79 5.99 6.91
C LEU A 23 -24.68 5.00 7.22
N SER A 24 -23.86 5.30 8.24
CA SER A 24 -22.80 4.43 8.73
C SER A 24 -22.51 4.76 10.18
N ILE A 25 -22.10 3.76 10.97
CA ILE A 25 -21.59 3.96 12.33
C ILE A 25 -20.15 4.50 12.34
N GLY A 26 -19.46 4.51 11.19
CA GLY A 26 -18.05 4.89 11.09
C GLY A 26 -17.12 3.85 11.73
N GLU A 27 -16.04 4.32 12.36
CA GLU A 27 -15.15 3.49 13.17
C GLU A 27 -15.91 2.94 14.40
N PRO A 28 -15.89 1.62 14.68
CA PRO A 28 -16.54 1.06 15.86
C PRO A 28 -15.89 1.54 17.17
N GLN A 29 -16.71 1.68 18.22
CA GLN A 29 -16.21 1.94 19.58
C GLN A 29 -15.55 0.68 20.15
N GLU A 30 -14.36 0.82 20.74
CA GLU A 30 -13.68 -0.24 21.49
C GLU A 30 -14.04 -0.19 22.99
N ASP A 31 -13.98 -1.34 23.68
CA ASP A 31 -14.31 -1.44 25.11
C ASP A 31 -13.51 -0.50 26.02
N ARG A 32 -12.27 -0.17 25.63
CA ARG A 32 -11.40 0.75 26.38
C ARG A 32 -11.81 2.22 26.23
N GLN A 33 -12.61 2.56 25.22
CA GLN A 33 -12.88 3.94 24.83
C GLN A 33 -14.03 4.54 25.64
N LEU A 34 -13.82 5.76 26.15
CA LEU A 34 -14.77 6.43 27.04
C LEU A 34 -15.52 7.58 26.34
N PRO A 35 -16.86 7.68 26.51
CA PRO A 35 -17.67 8.77 25.94
C PRO A 35 -17.24 10.18 26.36
N ASN A 36 -16.54 10.31 27.49
CA ASN A 36 -16.12 11.57 28.08
C ASN A 36 -14.61 11.82 27.97
N SER A 37 -13.89 11.08 27.12
CA SER A 37 -12.48 11.35 26.86
C SER A 37 -12.28 12.70 26.18
N GLN A 38 -11.50 13.58 26.82
CA GLN A 38 -11.29 14.98 26.42
C GLN A 38 -9.82 15.29 26.08
N SER A 39 -8.93 14.31 26.16
CA SER A 39 -7.50 14.52 25.95
C SER A 39 -7.18 14.64 24.45
N PRO A 40 -6.63 15.76 23.98
CA PRO A 40 -6.23 15.90 22.58
C PRO A 40 -5.08 14.95 22.24
N GLY A 41 -5.10 14.31 21.07
CA GLY A 41 -4.11 13.31 20.70
C GLY A 41 -4.22 12.04 21.53
N SER A 42 -5.41 11.69 22.01
CA SER A 42 -5.62 10.46 22.79
C SER A 42 -5.90 9.24 21.93
N GLY A 43 -6.31 9.43 20.67
CA GLY A 43 -6.80 8.34 19.82
C GLY A 43 -8.09 7.70 20.35
N ASP A 44 -8.74 8.30 21.37
CA ASP A 44 -9.93 7.79 22.04
C ASP A 44 -11.22 8.25 21.34
N HIS A 45 -11.26 7.96 20.03
CA HIS A 45 -12.31 8.40 19.13
C HIS A 45 -12.85 7.24 18.30
N TRP A 46 -14.15 7.33 17.99
CA TRP A 46 -14.86 6.41 17.10
C TRP A 46 -15.90 7.21 16.31
N GLY A 47 -16.64 6.55 15.43
CA GLY A 47 -17.59 7.20 14.55
C GLY A 47 -16.93 7.79 13.31
N THR A 48 -17.41 8.94 12.86
CA THR A 48 -16.97 9.64 11.65
C THR A 48 -16.61 11.07 11.99
N GLY A 49 -15.42 11.52 11.60
CA GLY A 49 -14.93 12.89 11.81
C GLY A 49 -15.36 13.86 10.71
N CYS A 50 -15.36 13.41 9.46
CA CYS A 50 -15.74 14.23 8.30
C CYS A 50 -16.46 13.38 7.25
N ALA A 51 -17.39 13.97 6.50
CA ALA A 51 -18.03 13.30 5.37
C ALA A 51 -18.49 14.33 4.33
N ASP A 52 -18.47 13.92 3.06
CA ASP A 52 -19.08 14.67 1.96
C ASP A 52 -19.68 13.71 0.91
N ALA A 53 -20.67 14.18 0.15
CA ALA A 53 -21.39 13.37 -0.83
C ALA A 53 -20.84 13.60 -2.24
N GLY A 54 -20.59 12.50 -2.97
CA GLY A 54 -20.12 12.56 -4.35
C GLY A 54 -21.19 12.14 -5.36
N ARG A 55 -21.29 12.92 -6.43
CA ARG A 55 -22.11 12.64 -7.60
C ARG A 55 -21.42 11.64 -8.53
N ILE A 56 -22.19 10.74 -9.15
CA ILE A 56 -21.78 9.98 -10.34
C ILE A 56 -22.91 10.10 -11.37
N GLY A 57 -22.62 10.67 -12.53
CA GLY A 57 -23.61 11.01 -13.56
C GLY A 57 -24.77 11.82 -12.97
N ASP A 58 -25.98 11.26 -13.06
CA ASP A 58 -27.22 11.91 -12.60
C ASP A 58 -27.56 11.63 -11.12
N ASP A 59 -26.79 10.80 -10.39
CA ASP A 59 -27.03 10.53 -8.97
C ASP A 59 -26.17 11.45 -8.09
N PRO A 60 -26.72 12.51 -7.47
CA PRO A 60 -25.97 13.48 -6.66
C PRO A 60 -25.47 12.91 -5.32
N PHE A 61 -25.86 11.69 -4.96
CA PHE A 61 -25.44 11.01 -3.75
C PHE A 61 -24.98 9.58 -4.08
N ALA A 62 -24.30 9.38 -5.20
CA ALA A 62 -23.87 8.05 -5.63
C ALA A 62 -22.98 7.36 -4.58
N TYR A 63 -22.11 8.14 -3.92
CA TYR A 63 -21.34 7.71 -2.76
C TYR A 63 -21.22 8.80 -1.70
N ILE A 64 -20.75 8.42 -0.52
CA ILE A 64 -20.37 9.34 0.55
C ILE A 64 -18.94 9.03 0.97
N ALA A 65 -18.01 9.94 0.76
CA ALA A 65 -16.66 9.82 1.28
C ALA A 65 -16.66 10.19 2.76
N THR A 66 -15.97 9.40 3.60
CA THR A 66 -15.86 9.64 5.04
C THR A 66 -14.42 9.53 5.52
N LEU A 67 -14.11 10.30 6.56
CA LEU A 67 -12.89 10.17 7.35
C LEU A 67 -13.30 9.74 8.75
N ASP A 68 -12.87 8.55 9.14
CA ASP A 68 -13.22 7.92 10.41
C ASP A 68 -11.96 7.78 11.29
N PRO A 69 -12.01 8.07 12.60
CA PRO A 69 -13.01 8.89 13.33
C PRO A 69 -12.63 10.39 13.33
N PHE A 70 -12.89 11.13 14.43
CA PHE A 70 -12.38 12.50 14.62
C PHE A 70 -10.87 12.53 14.46
N HIS A 71 -10.39 13.48 13.64
CA HIS A 71 -8.99 13.54 13.21
C HIS A 71 -8.47 12.16 12.80
N GLY A 72 -9.22 11.53 11.90
CA GLY A 72 -9.15 10.09 11.69
C GLY A 72 -7.92 9.62 10.94
N THR A 73 -7.73 8.31 11.01
CA THR A 73 -6.74 7.56 10.21
C THR A 73 -7.39 6.95 8.98
N THR A 74 -8.70 6.72 8.96
CA THR A 74 -9.31 5.82 7.98
C THR A 74 -10.15 6.59 6.97
N ALA A 75 -9.72 6.59 5.71
CA ALA A 75 -10.51 7.11 4.60
C ALA A 75 -11.41 6.00 4.05
N CYS A 76 -12.70 6.27 3.98
CA CYS A 76 -13.71 5.32 3.53
C CYS A 76 -14.62 5.93 2.47
N VAL A 77 -15.36 5.07 1.78
CA VAL A 77 -16.53 5.44 0.99
C VAL A 77 -17.71 4.57 1.38
N LEU A 78 -18.89 5.18 1.44
CA LEU A 78 -20.16 4.47 1.55
C LEU A 78 -20.76 4.39 0.15
N SER A 79 -21.02 3.17 -0.35
CA SER A 79 -21.76 2.95 -1.59
C SER A 79 -23.19 2.51 -1.30
N LYS A 80 -24.13 2.89 -2.17
CA LYS A 80 -25.53 2.47 -2.05
C LYS A 80 -25.70 1.00 -2.46
N VAL A 81 -26.48 0.27 -1.67
CA VAL A 81 -27.03 -1.03 -2.04
C VAL A 81 -28.47 -0.79 -2.52
N GLY A 82 -28.64 -0.52 -3.82
CA GLY A 82 -29.92 -0.23 -4.46
C GLY A 82 -30.03 1.18 -5.05
N ARG A 83 -31.27 1.62 -5.36
CA ARG A 83 -31.54 2.94 -5.97
C ARG A 83 -32.23 3.89 -4.98
N GLY A 84 -32.02 5.19 -5.18
CA GLY A 84 -32.58 6.24 -4.33
C GLY A 84 -31.67 6.59 -3.15
N MET A 85 -32.10 7.49 -2.28
CA MET A 85 -31.34 7.91 -1.09
C MET A 85 -32.08 7.60 0.22
N LYS A 86 -33.42 7.69 0.20
CA LYS A 86 -34.28 7.23 1.29
C LYS A 86 -34.30 5.72 1.34
N ASP A 87 -34.20 5.17 2.55
CA ASP A 87 -34.24 3.73 2.85
C ASP A 87 -33.16 2.91 2.13
N SER A 88 -32.19 3.57 1.50
CA SER A 88 -31.02 2.93 0.92
C SER A 88 -30.15 2.36 2.02
N LYS A 89 -29.76 1.10 1.85
CA LYS A 89 -28.69 0.50 2.64
C LYS A 89 -27.36 1.01 2.10
N TRP A 90 -26.43 1.30 3.00
CA TRP A 90 -25.10 1.77 2.65
C TRP A 90 -24.07 0.72 3.05
N GLN A 91 -23.13 0.45 2.15
CA GLN A 91 -22.01 -0.44 2.38
C GLN A 91 -20.75 0.41 2.56
N ARG A 92 -20.05 0.23 3.69
CA ARG A 92 -18.78 0.90 3.97
C ARG A 92 -17.62 0.13 3.33
N HIS A 93 -16.79 0.84 2.59
CA HIS A 93 -15.53 0.34 2.04
C HIS A 93 -14.39 1.17 2.63
N ILE A 94 -13.43 0.51 3.27
CA ILE A 94 -12.18 1.16 3.70
C ILE A 94 -11.29 1.27 2.46
N LEU A 95 -10.85 2.49 2.14
CA LEU A 95 -9.93 2.74 1.04
C LEU A 95 -8.49 2.76 1.55
N ASP A 96 -8.24 3.52 2.60
CA ASP A 96 -6.92 3.74 3.19
C ASP A 96 -6.96 3.84 4.71
N VAL A 97 -5.83 3.50 5.32
CA VAL A 97 -5.53 3.77 6.71
C VAL A 97 -4.20 4.52 6.78
N TYR A 98 -4.23 5.74 7.29
CA TYR A 98 -3.11 6.64 7.48
C TYR A 98 -2.67 6.66 8.93
N GLY A 99 -1.47 7.16 9.18
CA GLY A 99 -0.93 7.39 10.52
C GLY A 99 0.38 6.65 10.76
N THR A 100 1.02 6.99 11.87
CA THR A 100 2.17 6.28 12.41
C THR A 100 1.71 4.98 13.10
N PRO A 101 2.62 4.05 13.41
CA PRO A 101 2.29 2.88 14.22
C PRO A 101 1.53 3.23 15.52
N ASN A 102 1.90 4.34 16.19
CA ASN A 102 1.21 4.78 17.42
C ASN A 102 -0.22 5.26 17.15
N GLN A 103 -0.44 6.00 16.06
CA GLN A 103 -1.78 6.47 15.65
C GLN A 103 -2.67 5.30 15.21
N LEU A 104 -2.10 4.31 14.51
CA LEU A 104 -2.81 3.08 14.12
C LEU A 104 -3.19 2.23 15.33
N MET A 105 -2.38 2.29 16.38
CA MET A 105 -2.68 1.73 17.69
C MET A 105 -3.67 2.58 18.51
N LYS A 106 -4.18 3.68 17.95
CA LYS A 106 -5.15 4.58 18.58
C LYS A 106 -4.66 5.11 19.94
N TYR A 107 -3.35 5.38 20.02
CA TYR A 107 -2.69 6.10 21.11
C TYR A 107 -2.39 7.57 20.74
N GLY A 108 -2.80 7.99 19.55
CA GLY A 108 -2.73 9.35 19.04
C GLY A 108 -3.88 9.60 18.08
N ASP A 109 -4.24 10.86 17.87
CA ASP A 109 -5.20 11.21 16.82
C ASP A 109 -4.52 11.06 15.46
N GLY A 110 -5.25 10.63 14.44
CA GLY A 110 -4.74 10.45 13.09
C GLY A 110 -4.45 11.75 12.34
N PRO A 111 -3.87 11.65 11.13
CA PRO A 111 -3.42 12.81 10.37
C PRO A 111 -4.50 13.49 9.52
N GLY A 112 -5.66 12.87 9.33
CA GLY A 112 -6.71 13.40 8.47
C GLY A 112 -7.57 14.44 9.17
N HIS A 113 -8.11 15.41 8.43
CA HIS A 113 -9.02 16.40 9.00
C HIS A 113 -10.27 16.69 8.18
N TYR A 114 -10.16 16.71 6.86
CA TYR A 114 -11.25 17.21 6.02
C TYR A 114 -11.39 16.43 4.72
N ILE A 115 -12.65 16.23 4.31
CA ILE A 115 -13.02 15.65 3.02
C ILE A 115 -13.92 16.65 2.30
N VAL A 116 -13.76 16.72 0.99
CA VAL A 116 -14.67 17.45 0.11
C VAL A 116 -14.81 16.73 -1.22
N CYS A 117 -16.03 16.62 -1.73
CA CYS A 117 -16.33 16.05 -3.04
C CYS A 117 -16.60 17.16 -4.05
N ALA A 118 -16.03 17.02 -5.26
CA ALA A 118 -16.32 17.88 -6.39
C ALA A 118 -15.80 17.29 -7.71
N ASP A 119 -16.38 17.71 -8.81
CA ASP A 119 -15.98 17.40 -10.19
C ASP A 119 -14.76 18.26 -10.60
N PHE A 120 -13.55 17.79 -10.28
CA PHE A 120 -12.32 18.53 -10.55
C PHE A 120 -11.84 18.36 -11.99
N ASP A 121 -12.16 17.25 -12.65
CA ASP A 121 -11.73 16.99 -14.03
C ASP A 121 -12.76 17.37 -15.10
N GLY A 122 -14.00 17.66 -14.69
CA GLY A 122 -15.09 18.12 -15.54
C GLY A 122 -15.80 16.98 -16.28
N ASP A 123 -15.65 15.72 -15.86
CA ASP A 123 -16.27 14.57 -16.52
C ASP A 123 -17.71 14.28 -16.07
N GLY A 124 -18.20 15.00 -15.06
CA GLY A 124 -19.54 14.87 -14.50
C GLY A 124 -19.59 14.03 -13.24
N ASP A 125 -18.53 13.30 -12.90
CA ASP A 125 -18.41 12.51 -11.69
C ASP A 125 -17.57 13.30 -10.66
N ASP A 126 -18.05 13.37 -9.42
CA ASP A 126 -17.26 13.98 -8.37
C ASP A 126 -16.09 13.05 -8.01
N GLU A 127 -14.92 13.65 -7.84
CA GLU A 127 -13.85 13.09 -7.05
C GLU A 127 -13.97 13.53 -5.61
N PHE A 128 -13.10 13.03 -4.74
CA PHE A 128 -12.95 13.62 -3.42
C PHE A 128 -11.49 13.89 -3.06
N LEU A 129 -11.29 14.95 -2.28
CA LEU A 129 -10.02 15.30 -1.68
C LEU A 129 -10.04 14.91 -0.21
N LEU A 130 -8.91 14.41 0.28
CA LEU A 130 -8.64 14.22 1.70
C LEU A 130 -7.49 15.13 2.12
N ALA A 131 -7.76 16.00 3.08
CA ALA A 131 -6.77 16.88 3.70
C ALA A 131 -6.09 16.15 4.86
N LEU A 132 -4.77 16.01 4.76
CA LEU A 132 -3.90 15.42 5.77
C LEU A 132 -2.99 16.53 6.35
N PHE A 133 -3.12 16.81 7.63
CA PHE A 133 -2.32 17.87 8.24
C PHE A 133 -0.93 17.41 8.66
N GLY A 134 -0.74 16.13 8.93
CA GLY A 134 0.53 15.59 9.43
C GLY A 134 0.32 14.57 10.55
N SER A 135 1.33 13.75 10.79
CA SER A 135 1.36 12.84 11.94
C SER A 135 1.37 13.62 13.27
N LEU A 136 0.63 13.11 14.24
CA LEU A 136 0.54 13.64 15.59
C LEU A 136 0.96 12.55 16.59
N ASP A 137 2.26 12.29 16.64
CA ASP A 137 2.85 11.47 17.68
C ASP A 137 3.21 12.34 18.89
N ARG A 138 3.19 11.73 20.09
CA ARG A 138 3.63 12.38 21.32
C ARG A 138 4.75 11.57 21.95
N ASP A 139 5.73 12.27 22.51
CA ASP A 139 6.79 11.63 23.28
C ASP A 139 6.32 11.27 24.70
N LYS A 140 7.23 10.73 25.51
CA LYS A 140 6.97 10.34 26.90
C LYS A 140 6.56 11.51 27.80
N ASP A 141 6.89 12.74 27.41
CA ASP A 141 6.60 13.97 28.13
C ASP A 141 5.31 14.63 27.57
N LEU A 142 4.61 13.94 26.65
CA LEU A 142 3.40 14.35 25.95
C LEU A 142 3.60 15.52 24.98
N GLU A 143 4.84 15.81 24.61
CA GLU A 143 5.15 16.84 23.62
C GLU A 143 5.01 16.29 22.19
N SER A 144 4.58 17.14 21.26
CA SER A 144 4.39 16.73 19.86
C SER A 144 5.73 16.37 19.22
N VAL A 145 5.82 15.18 18.62
CA VAL A 145 6.98 14.74 17.85
C VAL A 145 6.83 15.24 16.42
N PHE A 146 7.72 16.14 16.02
CA PHE A 146 7.75 16.64 14.65
C PHE A 146 8.26 15.54 13.70
N PRO A 147 7.55 15.27 12.59
CA PRO A 147 8.04 14.32 11.60
C PRO A 147 9.37 14.80 10.98
N SER A 148 10.19 13.83 10.57
CA SER A 148 11.41 14.06 9.79
C SER A 148 11.12 14.84 8.49
N LYS A 149 12.12 15.57 8.00
CA LYS A 149 12.03 16.29 6.73
C LYS A 149 11.87 15.30 5.57
N GLY A 150 11.06 15.65 4.58
CA GLY A 150 10.85 14.87 3.35
C GLY A 150 9.37 14.63 3.05
N PRO A 151 9.05 13.98 1.91
CA PRO A 151 7.68 13.61 1.57
C PRO A 151 7.08 12.68 2.62
N ASN A 152 5.99 13.10 3.26
CA ASN A 152 5.36 12.34 4.34
C ASN A 152 3.98 11.84 3.86
N PRO A 153 3.69 10.52 3.92
CA PRO A 153 2.40 9.97 3.47
C PRO A 153 1.21 10.46 4.31
N ASN A 154 1.46 10.93 5.54
CA ASN A 154 0.46 11.41 6.48
C ASN A 154 0.27 12.94 6.42
N LYS A 155 0.76 13.59 5.36
CA LYS A 155 0.70 15.04 5.15
C LYS A 155 0.47 15.34 3.68
N GLY A 156 -0.35 16.35 3.38
CA GLY A 156 -0.69 16.70 2.01
C GLY A 156 -2.18 16.78 1.72
N ILE A 157 -2.48 16.81 0.43
CA ILE A 157 -3.82 16.64 -0.10
C ILE A 157 -3.82 15.42 -1.01
N MET A 158 -4.64 14.43 -0.65
CA MET A 158 -4.85 13.23 -1.45
C MET A 158 -6.06 13.43 -2.35
N TYR A 159 -5.90 13.13 -3.63
CA TYR A 159 -6.96 13.14 -4.64
C TYR A 159 -7.42 11.71 -4.89
N TYR A 160 -8.73 11.46 -4.81
CA TYR A 160 -9.33 10.16 -5.07
C TYR A 160 -10.32 10.23 -6.21
N LYS A 161 -10.14 9.36 -7.20
CA LYS A 161 -11.05 9.25 -8.35
C LYS A 161 -11.77 7.92 -8.34
N ALA A 162 -13.09 7.97 -8.46
CA ALA A 162 -13.91 6.77 -8.59
C ALA A 162 -13.58 6.00 -9.88
N ILE A 163 -13.47 4.68 -9.76
CA ILE A 163 -13.38 3.75 -10.90
C ILE A 163 -14.65 2.90 -10.95
N ASP A 164 -15.07 2.37 -9.80
CA ASP A 164 -16.30 1.59 -9.64
C ASP A 164 -16.78 1.79 -8.19
N VAL A 165 -17.73 2.70 -8.00
CA VAL A 165 -18.26 3.07 -6.68
C VAL A 165 -18.97 1.91 -6.00
N GLU A 166 -19.74 1.12 -6.75
CA GLU A 166 -20.50 0.00 -6.18
C GLU A 166 -19.54 -0.98 -5.49
N LYS A 167 -18.42 -1.26 -6.16
CA LYS A 167 -17.34 -2.09 -5.60
C LYS A 167 -16.39 -1.33 -4.69
N GLY A 168 -16.48 -0.02 -4.51
CA GLY A 168 -15.51 0.75 -3.73
C GLY A 168 -14.10 0.78 -4.35
N LEU A 169 -13.98 0.76 -5.68
CA LEU A 169 -12.70 0.88 -6.40
C LEU A 169 -12.39 2.34 -6.71
N PHE A 170 -11.26 2.83 -6.20
CA PHE A 170 -10.78 4.19 -6.39
C PHE A 170 -9.30 4.20 -6.80
N ALA A 171 -8.93 5.19 -7.61
CA ALA A 171 -7.56 5.64 -7.79
C ALA A 171 -7.23 6.70 -6.75
N LYS A 172 -5.95 6.81 -6.38
CA LYS A 172 -5.46 7.80 -5.42
C LYS A 172 -4.09 8.33 -5.82
N TRP A 173 -3.87 9.63 -5.71
CA TRP A 173 -2.53 10.22 -5.78
C TRP A 173 -2.48 11.51 -4.97
N LYS A 174 -1.27 11.90 -4.59
CA LYS A 174 -1.05 13.17 -3.87
C LYS A 174 -0.98 14.34 -4.85
N ILE A 175 -1.60 15.46 -4.49
CA ILE A 175 -1.60 16.71 -5.29
C ILE A 175 -0.94 17.90 -4.57
N ALA A 176 -0.64 17.77 -3.28
CA ALA A 176 0.11 18.71 -2.47
C ALA A 176 0.84 17.94 -1.35
N GLU A 177 2.06 18.34 -1.01
CA GLU A 177 2.90 17.67 0.02
C GLU A 177 2.83 18.39 1.39
N GLU A 178 2.37 19.64 1.38
CA GLU A 178 2.30 20.51 2.53
C GLU A 178 1.11 20.18 3.44
N SER A 179 1.09 20.71 4.67
CA SER A 179 -0.03 20.47 5.59
C SER A 179 -1.35 20.93 4.98
N SER A 180 -2.44 20.18 5.21
CA SER A 180 -3.77 20.66 4.86
C SER A 180 -4.77 20.35 5.97
N ALA A 181 -5.36 21.40 6.52
CA ALA A 181 -6.46 21.31 7.46
C ALA A 181 -7.81 21.35 6.75
N ARG A 182 -7.99 22.31 5.84
CA ARG A 182 -9.30 22.58 5.24
C ARG A 182 -9.13 23.07 3.82
N ILE A 183 -10.06 22.67 2.98
CA ILE A 183 -10.06 22.97 1.56
C ILE A 183 -11.31 23.79 1.23
N ALA A 184 -11.12 24.90 0.52
CA ALA A 184 -12.17 25.64 -0.15
C ALA A 184 -12.01 25.48 -1.66
N ILE A 185 -13.10 25.23 -2.37
CA ILE A 185 -13.09 24.95 -3.80
C ILE A 185 -13.76 26.11 -4.54
N GLY A 186 -13.20 26.49 -5.69
CA GLY A 186 -13.79 27.50 -6.56
C GLY A 186 -12.98 27.73 -7.83
N ASN A 187 -13.56 28.39 -8.82
CA ASN A 187 -12.84 28.82 -10.02
C ASN A 187 -12.04 30.11 -9.73
N PHE A 188 -11.00 30.00 -8.89
CA PHE A 188 -10.20 31.13 -8.44
C PHE A 188 -9.28 31.69 -9.54
N SER A 189 -8.88 30.86 -10.50
CA SER A 189 -8.02 31.23 -11.63
C SER A 189 -8.78 31.72 -12.87
N GLY A 190 -10.10 31.59 -12.90
CA GLY A 190 -10.92 31.93 -14.07
C GLY A 190 -10.82 30.94 -15.24
N THR A 191 -10.25 29.75 -15.03
CA THR A 191 -10.06 28.72 -16.07
C THR A 191 -11.28 27.82 -16.30
N SER A 192 -12.38 28.06 -15.58
CA SER A 192 -13.59 27.22 -15.55
C SER A 192 -13.38 25.83 -14.95
N LYS A 193 -12.18 25.53 -14.47
CA LYS A 193 -11.88 24.38 -13.63
C LYS A 193 -12.01 24.76 -12.16
N LEU A 194 -12.28 23.76 -11.32
CA LEU A 194 -12.29 23.94 -9.88
C LEU A 194 -10.86 23.95 -9.35
N ASP A 195 -10.38 25.12 -8.93
CA ASP A 195 -9.16 25.26 -8.13
C ASP A 195 -9.48 25.04 -6.65
N LEU A 196 -8.44 24.92 -5.84
CA LEU A 196 -8.60 24.76 -4.40
C LEU A 196 -7.67 25.69 -3.62
N ILE A 197 -8.17 26.22 -2.50
CA ILE A 197 -7.39 26.92 -1.50
C ILE A 197 -7.30 26.03 -0.27
N SER A 198 -6.09 25.76 0.20
CA SER A 198 -5.81 25.01 1.42
C SER A 198 -5.23 25.93 2.48
N VAL A 199 -5.56 25.66 3.74
CA VAL A 199 -4.88 26.26 4.90
C VAL A 199 -4.17 25.16 5.67
N GLU A 200 -2.91 25.42 6.03
CA GLU A 200 -2.11 24.52 6.86
C GLU A 200 -2.65 24.44 8.29
N TYR A 201 -2.56 23.27 8.90
CA TYR A 201 -3.10 23.07 10.24
C TYR A 201 -2.13 23.62 11.29
N ASN A 202 -2.58 24.59 12.08
CA ASN A 202 -1.76 25.13 13.16
C ASN A 202 -2.62 25.50 14.37
N VAL A 203 -2.68 24.61 15.34
CA VAL A 203 -3.40 24.77 16.61
C VAL A 203 -2.43 24.54 17.76
N PRO A 204 -2.14 25.59 18.56
CA PRO A 204 -1.20 25.52 19.67
C PRO A 204 -1.51 24.38 20.64
N ARG A 205 -0.46 23.66 21.07
CA ARG A 205 -0.56 22.49 21.99
C ARG A 205 -1.39 21.33 21.46
N TYR A 206 -1.73 21.35 20.17
CA TYR A 206 -2.31 20.22 19.47
C TYR A 206 -1.35 19.76 18.38
N TYR A 207 -1.34 20.47 17.24
CA TYR A 207 -0.46 20.26 16.10
C TYR A 207 -0.05 21.64 15.60
N GLU A 208 1.25 21.90 15.50
CA GLU A 208 1.76 23.20 15.09
C GLU A 208 2.59 23.07 13.82
N GLU A 209 2.02 23.40 12.67
CA GLU A 209 2.79 23.45 11.42
C GLU A 209 3.85 24.56 11.50
N PRO A 210 5.12 24.28 11.15
CA PRO A 210 6.12 25.33 11.03
C PRO A 210 5.76 26.32 9.93
N GLU A 211 5.69 27.60 10.27
CA GLU A 211 5.45 28.70 9.31
C GLU A 211 4.16 28.55 8.47
N PRO A 212 2.98 28.44 9.12
CA PRO A 212 1.75 28.04 8.44
C PRO A 212 1.31 29.03 7.36
N VAL A 213 1.01 28.52 6.17
CA VAL A 213 0.55 29.33 5.03
C VAL A 213 -0.85 28.94 4.52
N ILE A 214 -1.42 29.84 3.70
CA ILE A 214 -2.61 29.58 2.88
C ILE A 214 -2.15 29.50 1.43
N THR A 215 -2.46 28.39 0.77
CA THR A 215 -1.96 28.09 -0.58
C THR A 215 -3.12 27.93 -1.56
N LEU A 216 -3.02 28.62 -2.70
CA LEU A 216 -3.89 28.40 -3.85
C LEU A 216 -3.24 27.36 -4.77
N HIS A 217 -3.91 26.23 -4.95
CA HIS A 217 -3.50 25.20 -5.90
C HIS A 217 -4.38 25.29 -7.15
N VAL A 218 -3.78 25.77 -8.23
CA VAL A 218 -4.45 25.87 -9.54
C VAL A 218 -4.61 24.47 -10.13
N ASN A 219 -5.80 24.15 -10.62
CA ASN A 219 -6.13 22.81 -11.12
C ASN A 219 -5.46 22.51 -12.46
N LYS A 220 -4.26 21.95 -12.34
CA LYS A 220 -3.46 21.37 -13.42
C LYS A 220 -3.28 19.86 -13.26
N PHE A 221 -3.81 19.30 -12.17
CA PHE A 221 -3.66 17.89 -11.79
C PHE A 221 -4.78 17.03 -12.36
N ALA A 222 -6.00 17.56 -12.48
CA ALA A 222 -7.16 16.80 -12.90
C ALA A 222 -7.11 16.55 -14.42
N LYS A 223 -7.31 15.28 -14.82
CA LYS A 223 -7.34 14.85 -16.22
C LYS A 223 -8.58 13.99 -16.48
N PRO A 224 -9.29 14.20 -17.59
CA PRO A 224 -10.58 13.56 -17.82
C PRO A 224 -10.52 12.06 -18.15
N LYS A 225 -11.56 11.36 -17.67
CA LYS A 225 -12.11 10.03 -18.03
C LYS A 225 -11.26 8.76 -17.85
N PRO A 226 -11.50 8.03 -16.75
CA PRO A 226 -11.48 6.58 -16.68
C PRO A 226 -12.72 6.00 -17.33
N VAL A 227 -12.54 4.94 -18.12
CA VAL A 227 -13.65 4.07 -18.53
C VAL A 227 -13.82 2.99 -17.45
N VAL A 228 -15.05 2.81 -16.96
CA VAL A 228 -15.41 1.68 -16.09
C VAL A 228 -15.10 0.38 -16.84
N THR A 229 -14.31 -0.51 -16.24
CA THR A 229 -13.92 -1.75 -16.90
C THR A 229 -14.48 -2.97 -16.17
N GLU A 230 -15.07 -3.92 -16.90
CA GLU A 230 -15.40 -5.28 -16.41
C GLU A 230 -14.14 -6.16 -16.24
N ARG A 231 -12.96 -5.58 -16.03
CA ARG A 231 -11.69 -6.31 -16.05
C ARG A 231 -11.47 -7.11 -14.79
N HIS A 232 -10.86 -8.28 -14.94
CA HIS A 232 -10.39 -9.09 -13.81
C HIS A 232 -9.01 -8.64 -13.28
N ILE A 233 -8.30 -7.78 -14.03
CA ILE A 233 -7.13 -7.05 -13.57
C ILE A 233 -7.38 -5.55 -13.80
N VAL A 234 -7.45 -4.76 -12.73
CA VAL A 234 -7.67 -3.31 -12.80
C VAL A 234 -6.43 -2.59 -12.26
N PRO A 235 -5.57 -2.06 -13.16
CA PRO A 235 -4.37 -1.31 -12.77
C PRO A 235 -4.74 0.14 -12.46
N THR A 236 -4.38 0.63 -11.29
CA THR A 236 -4.63 2.00 -10.83
C THR A 236 -3.40 2.60 -10.16
N VAL A 237 -3.49 3.89 -9.83
CA VAL A 237 -2.45 4.62 -9.11
C VAL A 237 -2.81 4.66 -7.62
N TRP A 238 -1.81 4.46 -6.78
CA TRP A 238 -1.91 4.55 -5.33
C TRP A 238 -0.72 5.32 -4.77
N ASP A 239 -0.91 6.64 -4.65
CA ASP A 239 0.15 7.57 -4.30
C ASP A 239 1.27 7.55 -5.35
N ASN A 240 2.51 7.21 -4.97
CA ASN A 240 3.66 7.02 -5.84
C ASN A 240 3.88 5.55 -6.25
N GLU A 241 2.90 4.69 -5.99
CA GLU A 241 2.95 3.24 -6.25
C GLU A 241 1.82 2.81 -7.18
N GLY A 242 2.02 1.68 -7.87
CA GLY A 242 0.96 1.05 -8.62
C GLY A 242 0.06 0.25 -7.68
N LEU A 243 -1.24 0.21 -7.95
CA LEU A 243 -2.15 -0.71 -7.26
C LEU A 243 -2.89 -1.53 -8.31
N VAL A 244 -2.94 -2.84 -8.09
CA VAL A 244 -3.64 -3.75 -8.97
C VAL A 244 -4.75 -4.44 -8.20
N TYR A 245 -5.99 -4.15 -8.57
CA TYR A 245 -7.12 -4.92 -8.08
C TYR A 245 -7.33 -6.16 -8.95
N LEU A 246 -7.27 -7.32 -8.32
CA LEU A 246 -7.32 -8.63 -8.95
C LEU A 246 -8.61 -9.37 -8.57
N ALA A 247 -9.35 -9.86 -9.55
CA ALA A 247 -10.46 -10.78 -9.29
C ALA A 247 -9.93 -12.08 -8.68
N ARG A 248 -10.77 -12.79 -7.91
CA ARG A 248 -10.43 -14.15 -7.49
C ARG A 248 -10.31 -15.05 -8.72
N PRO A 249 -9.31 -15.95 -8.79
CA PRO A 249 -9.13 -16.76 -9.99
C PRO A 249 -10.33 -17.64 -10.33
N SER A 250 -11.07 -18.10 -9.32
CA SER A 250 -12.33 -18.85 -9.50
C SER A 250 -13.45 -18.06 -10.20
N GLY A 251 -13.38 -16.72 -10.19
CA GLY A 251 -14.32 -15.84 -10.89
C GLY A 251 -13.90 -15.47 -12.31
N VAL A 252 -12.76 -15.96 -12.79
CA VAL A 252 -12.20 -15.67 -14.11
C VAL A 252 -12.48 -16.82 -15.07
N LYS A 253 -12.77 -16.53 -16.34
CA LYS A 253 -13.08 -17.56 -17.36
C LYS A 253 -11.86 -18.05 -18.15
N SER A 254 -10.84 -17.22 -18.27
CA SER A 254 -9.62 -17.51 -19.04
C SER A 254 -8.42 -16.77 -18.44
N PRO A 255 -7.19 -17.28 -18.61
CA PRO A 255 -5.99 -16.58 -18.17
C PRO A 255 -5.93 -15.11 -18.57
N GLN A 256 -5.43 -14.28 -17.67
CA GLN A 256 -5.14 -12.87 -17.91
C GLN A 256 -3.74 -12.53 -17.42
N SER A 257 -3.09 -11.58 -18.10
CA SER A 257 -1.76 -11.10 -17.75
C SER A 257 -1.72 -9.58 -17.88
N PHE A 258 -0.97 -8.92 -16.99
CA PHE A 258 -0.77 -7.48 -17.02
C PHE A 258 0.69 -7.13 -16.70
N PRO A 259 1.38 -6.38 -17.58
CA PRO A 259 2.77 -5.99 -17.36
C PRO A 259 2.91 -4.91 -16.27
N LEU A 260 3.89 -5.07 -15.40
CA LEU A 260 4.15 -4.15 -14.29
C LEU A 260 5.39 -3.28 -14.55
N ILE A 261 6.54 -3.93 -14.72
CA ILE A 261 7.82 -3.23 -14.84
C ILE A 261 8.85 -4.10 -15.55
N GLU A 262 9.81 -3.47 -16.22
CA GLU A 262 11.08 -4.09 -16.58
C GLU A 262 12.17 -3.55 -15.66
N VAL A 263 12.85 -4.42 -14.91
CA VAL A 263 13.92 -4.04 -13.96
C VAL A 263 15.04 -5.07 -14.00
N ALA A 264 16.29 -4.61 -14.00
CA ALA A 264 17.47 -5.49 -13.99
C ALA A 264 17.45 -6.55 -15.10
N ASN A 265 17.00 -6.17 -16.30
CA ASN A 265 16.83 -7.04 -17.48
C ASN A 265 15.73 -8.12 -17.36
N TYR A 266 14.81 -8.00 -16.40
CA TYR A 266 13.62 -8.84 -16.30
C TYR A 266 12.34 -8.06 -16.51
N ALA A 267 11.45 -8.55 -17.36
CA ALA A 267 10.06 -8.11 -17.40
C ALA A 267 9.26 -8.86 -16.33
N ILE A 268 8.52 -8.11 -15.52
CA ILE A 268 7.67 -8.63 -14.46
C ILE A 268 6.22 -8.32 -14.79
N SER A 269 5.37 -9.35 -14.79
CA SER A 269 3.93 -9.25 -14.99
C SER A 269 3.17 -9.99 -13.89
N VAL A 270 1.95 -9.54 -13.61
CA VAL A 270 1.00 -10.29 -12.77
C VAL A 270 0.03 -11.07 -13.67
N GLU A 271 -0.26 -12.31 -13.29
CA GLU A 271 -1.16 -13.19 -14.03
C GLU A 271 -2.25 -13.76 -13.11
N ILE A 272 -3.45 -13.92 -13.66
CA ILE A 272 -4.55 -14.65 -13.02
C ILE A 272 -4.90 -15.84 -13.92
N HIS A 273 -4.90 -17.05 -13.36
CA HIS A 273 -5.27 -18.27 -14.06
C HIS A 273 -6.41 -18.98 -13.34
N PRO A 274 -7.51 -19.34 -14.04
CA PRO A 274 -8.63 -20.00 -13.41
C PRO A 274 -8.31 -21.43 -12.96
N PRO A 275 -9.17 -22.04 -12.13
CA PRO A 275 -8.90 -23.34 -11.55
C PRO A 275 -8.59 -24.43 -12.59
N GLY A 276 -7.54 -25.22 -12.34
CA GLY A 276 -7.11 -26.33 -13.19
C GLY A 276 -6.46 -25.94 -14.52
N THR A 277 -6.22 -24.65 -14.77
CA THR A 277 -5.60 -24.19 -16.02
C THR A 277 -4.15 -24.61 -16.14
N LYS A 278 -3.72 -24.86 -17.38
CA LYS A 278 -2.33 -25.11 -17.72
C LYS A 278 -1.61 -23.81 -18.08
N ILE A 279 -0.41 -23.65 -17.54
CA ILE A 279 0.38 -22.42 -17.63
C ILE A 279 1.68 -22.76 -18.36
N PRO A 280 1.83 -22.40 -19.64
CA PRO A 280 3.07 -22.65 -20.37
C PRO A 280 4.23 -21.85 -19.75
N LEU A 281 5.42 -22.45 -19.76
CA LEU A 281 6.67 -21.84 -19.33
C LEU A 281 7.66 -21.84 -20.49
N GLU A 282 8.33 -20.71 -20.66
CA GLU A 282 9.55 -20.65 -21.47
C GLU A 282 10.78 -20.96 -20.62
N GLN A 283 11.90 -21.25 -21.28
CA GLN A 283 13.13 -21.58 -20.59
C GLN A 283 13.62 -20.38 -19.77
N ASN A 284 13.84 -20.60 -18.47
CA ASN A 284 14.24 -19.61 -17.47
C ASN A 284 13.14 -18.62 -17.03
N ASP A 285 11.87 -18.88 -17.32
CA ASP A 285 10.77 -18.14 -16.69
C ASP A 285 10.80 -18.35 -15.18
N GLY A 286 10.86 -17.25 -14.43
CA GLY A 286 10.67 -17.25 -12.98
C GLY A 286 9.19 -17.11 -12.63
N ILE A 287 8.71 -17.90 -11.67
CA ILE A 287 7.33 -17.88 -11.21
C ILE A 287 7.29 -17.72 -9.69
N LYS A 288 6.60 -16.69 -9.23
CA LYS A 288 6.31 -16.49 -7.81
C LYS A 288 4.81 -16.41 -7.58
N VAL A 289 4.26 -17.39 -6.87
CA VAL A 289 2.83 -17.40 -6.52
C VAL A 289 2.52 -16.28 -5.54
N LEU A 290 1.41 -15.57 -5.78
CA LEU A 290 0.86 -14.57 -4.87
C LEU A 290 -0.37 -15.07 -4.10
N TYR A 291 -1.21 -15.87 -4.75
CA TYR A 291 -2.37 -16.52 -4.14
C TYR A 291 -2.72 -17.82 -4.84
N GLY A 292 -3.20 -18.81 -4.09
CA GLY A 292 -3.51 -20.14 -4.62
C GLY A 292 -2.25 -21.01 -4.73
N SER A 293 -2.19 -21.87 -5.74
CA SER A 293 -1.02 -22.73 -5.95
C SER A 293 -0.84 -23.13 -7.41
N VAL A 294 0.38 -23.53 -7.75
CA VAL A 294 0.70 -24.24 -9.00
C VAL A 294 1.44 -25.52 -8.68
N ALA A 295 1.24 -26.55 -9.50
CA ALA A 295 2.00 -27.79 -9.44
C ALA A 295 2.94 -27.91 -10.65
N ASP A 296 4.16 -28.37 -10.38
CA ASP A 296 5.17 -28.81 -11.34
C ASP A 296 5.73 -30.18 -10.94
N ILE A 297 6.75 -30.66 -11.66
CA ILE A 297 7.46 -31.92 -11.37
C ILE A 297 8.19 -31.91 -10.02
N GLU A 298 8.54 -30.74 -9.49
CA GLU A 298 9.25 -30.60 -8.21
C GLU A 298 8.27 -30.57 -7.03
N GLY A 299 7.00 -30.25 -7.28
CA GLY A 299 5.92 -30.33 -6.32
C GLY A 299 4.90 -29.21 -6.48
N THR A 300 4.25 -28.85 -5.38
CA THR A 300 3.31 -27.72 -5.34
C THR A 300 4.02 -26.48 -4.83
N ARG A 301 3.93 -25.39 -5.58
CA ARG A 301 4.41 -24.06 -5.20
C ARG A 301 3.22 -23.20 -4.75
N SER A 302 3.36 -22.56 -3.61
CA SER A 302 2.39 -21.59 -3.05
C SER A 302 3.10 -20.31 -2.63
N SER A 303 2.36 -19.30 -2.17
CA SER A 303 2.92 -17.98 -1.84
C SER A 303 4.05 -18.03 -0.81
N LEU A 304 3.93 -18.87 0.22
CA LEU A 304 4.96 -19.03 1.28
C LEU A 304 5.31 -20.51 1.52
N GLY A 305 5.28 -21.31 0.45
CA GLY A 305 5.43 -22.78 0.52
C GLY A 305 6.83 -23.29 0.83
N LEU A 306 7.86 -22.44 0.80
CA LEU A 306 9.21 -22.88 1.16
C LEU A 306 9.36 -23.18 2.65
N PRO A 307 10.20 -24.17 3.00
CA PRO A 307 10.56 -24.42 4.39
C PRO A 307 11.19 -23.18 5.04
N THR A 308 11.26 -23.17 6.37
CA THR A 308 11.87 -22.06 7.12
C THR A 308 13.30 -21.77 6.68
N PHE A 309 13.69 -20.49 6.77
CA PHE A 309 15.08 -20.06 6.63
C PHE A 309 16.04 -20.97 7.45
N PRO A 310 17.21 -21.39 6.92
CA PRO A 310 17.97 -20.81 5.79
C PRO A 310 17.73 -21.44 4.41
N ARG A 311 16.64 -22.18 4.20
CA ARG A 311 16.40 -22.81 2.89
C ARG A 311 16.19 -21.78 1.78
N ILE A 312 16.66 -22.10 0.58
CA ILE A 312 16.42 -21.35 -0.65
C ILE A 312 15.92 -22.29 -1.74
N ALA A 313 15.20 -21.76 -2.71
CA ALA A 313 14.80 -22.49 -3.91
C ALA A 313 14.81 -21.57 -5.13
N PRO A 314 15.06 -22.10 -6.34
CA PRO A 314 14.86 -21.33 -7.55
C PRO A 314 13.37 -21.05 -7.77
N ILE A 315 13.04 -19.87 -8.30
CA ILE A 315 11.68 -19.55 -8.75
C ILE A 315 11.42 -20.03 -10.18
N THR A 316 12.45 -20.48 -10.89
CA THR A 316 12.32 -21.15 -12.20
C THR A 316 11.85 -22.59 -12.03
N SER A 317 11.31 -23.20 -13.08
CA SER A 317 10.98 -24.62 -13.12
C SER A 317 11.67 -25.28 -14.31
N GLU A 318 12.02 -26.57 -14.18
CA GLU A 318 12.49 -27.38 -15.30
C GLU A 318 11.33 -27.85 -16.21
N ASP A 319 10.08 -27.72 -15.74
CA ASP A 319 8.89 -28.01 -16.52
C ASP A 319 8.63 -26.97 -17.61
N LYS A 320 7.99 -27.43 -18.69
CA LYS A 320 7.48 -26.56 -19.76
C LYS A 320 6.06 -26.06 -19.50
N GLU A 321 5.41 -26.59 -18.47
CA GLU A 321 4.01 -26.28 -18.16
C GLU A 321 3.74 -26.51 -16.67
N LEU A 322 3.11 -25.53 -16.02
CA LEU A 322 2.58 -25.65 -14.66
C LEU A 322 1.08 -25.92 -14.69
N SER A 323 0.54 -26.49 -13.61
CA SER A 323 -0.91 -26.68 -13.44
C SER A 323 -1.41 -25.84 -12.27
N ALA A 324 -2.33 -24.92 -12.52
CA ALA A 324 -2.99 -24.15 -11.47
C ALA A 324 -3.83 -25.05 -10.56
N ASP A 325 -3.98 -24.63 -9.30
CA ASP A 325 -4.86 -25.26 -8.31
C ASP A 325 -6.24 -25.58 -8.90
N LYS A 326 -6.76 -26.78 -8.66
CA LYS A 326 -8.03 -27.25 -9.26
C LYS A 326 -9.27 -26.59 -8.69
N GLU A 327 -9.18 -26.01 -7.49
CA GLU A 327 -10.30 -25.38 -6.81
C GLU A 327 -10.17 -23.87 -6.80
N LYS A 328 -8.99 -23.36 -6.42
CA LYS A 328 -8.75 -21.93 -6.22
C LYS A 328 -8.26 -21.20 -7.47
N GLY A 329 -7.61 -21.91 -8.41
CA GLY A 329 -6.76 -21.30 -9.43
C GLY A 329 -5.53 -20.63 -8.83
N VAL A 330 -4.93 -19.68 -9.55
CA VAL A 330 -3.71 -18.99 -9.07
C VAL A 330 -3.64 -17.53 -9.51
N ILE A 331 -3.07 -16.70 -8.64
CA ILE A 331 -2.49 -15.39 -8.97
C ILE A 331 -0.97 -15.52 -8.80
N LEU A 332 -0.18 -15.15 -9.80
CA LEU A 332 1.27 -15.24 -9.77
C LEU A 332 1.96 -14.03 -10.40
N LEU A 333 3.22 -13.83 -10.04
CA LEU A 333 4.16 -13.01 -10.79
C LEU A 333 4.94 -13.91 -11.75
N ARG A 334 5.01 -13.48 -13.01
CA ARG A 334 5.94 -14.03 -14.00
C ARG A 334 7.10 -13.08 -14.19
N ILE A 335 8.32 -13.62 -14.17
CA ILE A 335 9.58 -12.89 -14.28
C ILE A 335 10.35 -13.47 -15.45
N VAL A 336 10.43 -12.72 -16.56
CA VAL A 336 10.99 -13.18 -17.83
C VAL A 336 12.23 -12.36 -18.19
N SER A 337 13.33 -13.04 -18.56
CA SER A 337 14.54 -12.35 -19.02
C SER A 337 14.28 -11.66 -20.36
N VAL A 338 14.42 -10.33 -20.41
CA VAL A 338 14.27 -9.57 -21.68
C VAL A 338 15.61 -9.33 -22.36
N ARG A 339 16.71 -9.49 -21.62
CA ARG A 339 18.10 -9.41 -22.09
C ARG A 339 18.96 -10.37 -21.29
N GLU A 340 20.22 -10.53 -21.69
CA GLU A 340 21.19 -11.27 -20.88
C GLU A 340 21.28 -10.69 -19.47
N PRO A 341 21.22 -11.52 -18.43
CA PRO A 341 21.42 -11.08 -17.06
C PRO A 341 22.79 -10.40 -16.89
N SER A 342 22.81 -9.28 -16.15
CA SER A 342 24.00 -8.46 -15.95
C SER A 342 24.14 -8.02 -14.49
N VAL A 343 25.27 -7.37 -14.20
CA VAL A 343 25.59 -6.71 -12.93
C VAL A 343 25.91 -5.25 -13.22
N TRP A 344 25.69 -4.37 -12.23
CA TRP A 344 25.81 -2.92 -12.40
C TRP A 344 26.63 -2.29 -11.27
N ALA A 345 27.50 -1.34 -11.60
CA ALA A 345 28.38 -0.72 -10.62
C ALA A 345 27.61 0.13 -9.60
N LYS A 346 26.48 0.72 -10.00
CA LYS A 346 25.63 1.59 -9.18
C LYS A 346 24.16 1.31 -9.44
N ALA A 347 23.31 1.69 -8.48
CA ALA A 347 21.85 1.62 -8.62
C ALA A 347 21.31 2.38 -9.83
N GLU A 348 21.89 3.55 -10.15
CA GLU A 348 21.52 4.39 -11.29
C GLU A 348 21.75 3.71 -12.66
N ASP A 349 22.66 2.74 -12.72
CA ASP A 349 22.98 2.00 -13.95
C ASP A 349 22.03 0.80 -14.17
N VAL A 350 21.24 0.43 -13.16
CA VAL A 350 20.27 -0.66 -13.26
C VAL A 350 19.15 -0.24 -14.22
N PRO A 351 18.92 -0.98 -15.32
CA PRO A 351 17.89 -0.62 -16.27
C PRO A 351 16.52 -0.79 -15.64
N VAL A 352 15.75 0.30 -15.64
CA VAL A 352 14.36 0.35 -15.19
C VAL A 352 13.51 0.94 -16.30
N LYS A 353 12.38 0.29 -16.61
CA LYS A 353 11.34 0.81 -17.49
C LYS A 353 9.98 0.45 -16.92
N THR A 354 9.22 1.48 -16.56
CA THR A 354 7.86 1.33 -16.07
C THR A 354 6.94 0.96 -17.23
N THR A 355 6.41 -0.27 -17.23
CA THR A 355 5.47 -0.76 -18.25
C THR A 355 4.02 -0.69 -17.80
N PHE A 356 3.79 -0.41 -16.50
CA PHE A 356 2.50 -0.22 -15.86
C PHE A 356 1.68 0.88 -16.53
N ASN A 357 0.68 0.49 -17.32
CA ASN A 357 -0.11 1.42 -18.12
C ASN A 357 -1.51 1.63 -17.53
N THR A 358 -1.75 2.82 -16.99
CA THR A 358 -3.04 3.25 -16.45
C THR A 358 -3.78 4.25 -17.34
N LYS A 359 -3.28 4.51 -18.57
CA LYS A 359 -3.83 5.53 -19.48
C LYS A 359 -5.27 5.26 -19.90
N GLU A 360 -5.67 3.99 -19.98
CA GLU A 360 -7.05 3.60 -20.31
C GLU A 360 -8.04 3.98 -19.19
N LEU A 361 -7.54 4.21 -17.97
CA LEU A 361 -8.29 4.78 -16.86
C LEU A 361 -8.13 6.31 -16.76
N GLY A 362 -7.52 6.97 -17.75
CA GLY A 362 -7.25 8.42 -17.69
C GLY A 362 -6.21 8.83 -16.64
N LEU A 363 -5.59 7.86 -15.97
CA LEU A 363 -4.61 8.08 -14.92
C LEU A 363 -3.20 8.19 -15.50
N ASN A 364 -2.30 8.85 -14.77
CA ASN A 364 -0.88 8.88 -15.10
C ASN A 364 -0.11 8.26 -13.95
N PHE A 365 0.68 7.26 -14.26
CA PHE A 365 1.61 6.67 -13.33
C PHE A 365 3.02 7.19 -13.65
N PRO A 366 3.77 7.72 -12.66
CA PRO A 366 5.13 8.21 -12.90
C PRO A 366 6.08 7.05 -13.22
N ASP A 367 7.20 7.38 -13.86
CA ASP A 367 8.29 6.41 -14.01
C ASP A 367 8.91 6.11 -12.65
N LEU A 368 8.93 4.83 -12.29
CA LEU A 368 9.61 4.32 -11.10
C LEU A 368 11.13 4.39 -11.28
N LYS A 369 11.82 4.70 -10.18
CA LYS A 369 13.28 4.82 -10.12
C LYS A 369 13.78 4.48 -8.72
N PHE A 370 15.02 3.99 -8.65
CA PHE A 370 15.74 3.86 -7.39
C PHE A 370 16.03 5.23 -6.79
N THR A 371 15.68 5.38 -5.52
CA THR A 371 15.90 6.55 -4.69
C THR A 371 16.70 6.11 -3.48
N LYS A 372 17.72 6.89 -3.10
CA LYS A 372 18.51 6.53 -1.93
C LYS A 372 17.65 6.53 -0.68
N VAL A 373 17.90 5.57 0.19
CA VAL A 373 17.14 5.45 1.43
C VAL A 373 17.30 6.71 2.29
N GLU A 374 18.49 7.32 2.32
CA GLU A 374 18.72 8.58 3.06
C GLU A 374 17.81 9.76 2.65
N ASP A 375 17.23 9.71 1.45
CA ASP A 375 16.32 10.73 0.92
C ASP A 375 14.84 10.42 1.21
N LEU A 376 14.54 9.26 1.80
CA LEU A 376 13.19 8.85 2.20
C LEU A 376 12.89 9.29 3.64
N TRP A 377 11.61 9.54 3.93
CA TRP A 377 11.17 10.09 5.22
C TRP A 377 11.56 9.21 6.44
N TRP A 378 11.76 7.92 6.23
CA TRP A 378 12.15 6.93 7.24
C TRP A 378 13.65 6.58 7.21
N GLY A 379 14.44 7.13 6.29
CA GLY A 379 15.79 6.63 6.02
C GLY A 379 16.95 7.42 6.63
N ALA A 380 16.70 8.26 7.62
CA ALA A 380 17.71 9.14 8.24
C ALA A 380 18.97 8.38 8.74
N ASP A 381 18.81 7.15 9.21
CA ASP A 381 19.89 6.30 9.71
C ASP A 381 20.80 5.72 8.60
N PHE A 382 20.43 5.89 7.33
CA PHE A 382 21.15 5.36 6.16
C PHE A 382 21.95 6.43 5.41
N LYS A 383 22.28 7.54 6.07
CA LYS A 383 23.04 8.63 5.46
C LYS A 383 24.39 8.16 4.90
N GLY A 384 24.63 8.45 3.63
CA GLY A 384 25.85 8.09 2.92
C GLY A 384 25.99 6.60 2.60
N VAL A 385 24.96 5.79 2.84
CA VAL A 385 24.95 4.35 2.54
C VAL A 385 24.54 4.13 1.09
N ASP A 386 25.23 3.23 0.38
CA ASP A 386 24.86 2.79 -0.97
C ASP A 386 23.70 1.78 -0.91
N PHE A 387 22.56 2.28 -0.42
CA PHE A 387 21.32 1.53 -0.23
C PHE A 387 20.17 2.35 -0.83
N THR A 388 19.47 1.75 -1.79
CA THR A 388 18.38 2.42 -2.49
C THR A 388 17.13 1.56 -2.50
N ASN A 389 15.99 2.23 -2.56
CA ASN A 389 14.67 1.64 -2.68
C ASN A 389 14.00 2.17 -3.94
N MET A 390 13.24 1.32 -4.61
CA MET A 390 12.27 1.72 -5.61
C MET A 390 10.92 1.15 -5.17
N SER A 391 9.97 2.04 -4.97
CA SER A 391 8.57 1.69 -4.71
C SER A 391 8.00 0.85 -5.85
N GLY A 392 6.88 0.17 -5.61
CA GLY A 392 6.39 -0.79 -6.57
C GLY A 392 4.87 -0.88 -6.61
N PHE A 393 4.35 -2.04 -6.26
CA PHE A 393 3.00 -2.45 -6.61
C PHE A 393 2.27 -3.13 -5.44
N TYR A 394 1.11 -2.60 -5.08
CA TYR A 394 0.16 -3.31 -4.23
C TYR A 394 -0.72 -4.25 -5.06
N PHE A 395 -1.04 -5.41 -4.49
CA PHE A 395 -2.02 -6.33 -5.03
C PHE A 395 -3.15 -6.50 -4.02
N ARG A 396 -4.39 -6.22 -4.44
CA ARG A 396 -5.58 -6.36 -3.60
C ARG A 396 -6.66 -7.14 -4.33
N PHE A 397 -7.50 -7.86 -3.60
CA PHE A 397 -8.67 -8.48 -4.23
C PHE A 397 -9.70 -7.43 -4.66
N GLN A 398 -10.40 -7.69 -5.77
CA GLN A 398 -11.45 -6.80 -6.28
C GLN A 398 -12.73 -6.83 -5.47
N ASP A 399 -13.06 -7.92 -4.79
CA ASP A 399 -14.35 -8.06 -4.08
C ASP A 399 -14.29 -7.42 -2.70
N ASP A 400 -13.28 -7.75 -1.89
CA ASP A 400 -13.17 -7.33 -0.50
C ASP A 400 -12.03 -6.34 -0.22
N LYS A 401 -11.23 -5.99 -1.23
CA LYS A 401 -10.06 -5.08 -1.16
C LYS A 401 -8.93 -5.56 -0.27
N SER A 402 -9.01 -6.78 0.24
CA SER A 402 -8.00 -7.29 1.14
C SER A 402 -6.67 -7.41 0.41
N GLN A 403 -5.60 -7.00 1.11
CA GLN A 403 -4.25 -7.04 0.57
C GLN A 403 -3.82 -8.48 0.35
N ILE A 404 -3.24 -8.76 -0.81
CA ILE A 404 -2.64 -10.05 -1.16
C ILE A 404 -1.14 -9.96 -0.84
N ALA A 405 -0.47 -9.01 -1.47
CA ALA A 405 0.94 -8.72 -1.26
C ALA A 405 1.27 -7.27 -1.66
N HIS A 406 2.41 -6.79 -1.20
CA HIS A 406 3.06 -5.58 -1.71
C HIS A 406 4.44 -5.95 -2.28
N LEU A 407 4.77 -5.44 -3.47
CA LEU A 407 6.02 -5.67 -4.18
C LEU A 407 6.82 -4.38 -4.24
N GLN A 408 8.08 -4.43 -3.82
CA GLN A 408 9.04 -3.32 -3.98
C GLN A 408 10.43 -3.82 -4.33
N PHE A 409 11.33 -2.93 -4.70
CA PHE A 409 12.66 -3.26 -5.19
C PHE A 409 13.75 -2.52 -4.42
N TRP A 410 14.92 -3.14 -4.35
CA TRP A 410 16.01 -2.64 -3.54
C TRP A 410 17.36 -2.89 -4.21
N THR A 411 18.34 -2.04 -3.88
CA THR A 411 19.74 -2.28 -4.23
C THR A 411 20.66 -2.04 -3.04
N ALA A 412 21.74 -2.81 -2.96
CA ALA A 412 22.77 -2.63 -1.95
C ALA A 412 24.16 -2.78 -2.56
N GLY A 413 25.05 -1.83 -2.29
CA GLY A 413 26.45 -1.91 -2.68
C GLY A 413 27.25 -2.94 -1.88
N PRO A 414 28.54 -3.14 -2.23
CA PRO A 414 29.43 -4.04 -1.52
C PRO A 414 29.54 -3.71 -0.02
N ASN A 415 29.48 -4.72 0.84
CA ASN A 415 29.54 -4.63 2.30
C ASN A 415 28.42 -3.80 2.96
N VAL A 416 27.37 -3.41 2.22
CA VAL A 416 26.29 -2.58 2.77
C VAL A 416 25.38 -3.38 3.69
N ASN A 417 25.23 -2.89 4.93
CA ASN A 417 24.25 -3.39 5.89
C ASN A 417 22.92 -2.65 5.66
N CYS A 418 21.87 -3.35 5.23
CA CYS A 418 20.56 -2.76 4.94
C CYS A 418 19.69 -2.53 6.19
N GLY A 419 20.29 -2.57 7.39
CA GLY A 419 19.64 -2.33 8.67
C GLY A 419 19.12 -3.60 9.30
N ILE A 420 19.47 -3.83 10.58
CA ILE A 420 18.98 -4.97 11.37
C ILE A 420 17.60 -4.61 11.91
N HIS A 421 16.56 -5.34 11.49
CA HIS A 421 15.16 -5.05 11.83
C HIS A 421 14.36 -6.34 12.07
N ASN A 422 13.11 -6.21 12.55
CA ASN A 422 12.25 -7.35 12.90
C ASN A 422 10.75 -7.10 12.67
N HIS A 423 10.38 -6.08 11.88
CA HIS A 423 8.98 -5.79 11.50
C HIS A 423 8.02 -5.66 12.69
N GLY A 424 8.51 -5.18 13.84
CA GLY A 424 7.77 -5.16 15.10
C GLY A 424 6.49 -4.32 15.13
N ASN A 425 6.18 -3.61 14.05
CA ASN A 425 4.97 -2.80 13.89
C ASN A 425 4.15 -3.18 12.64
N ASP A 426 4.54 -4.23 11.92
CA ASP A 426 4.00 -4.53 10.59
C ASP A 426 3.32 -5.90 10.53
N ILE A 427 2.22 -5.98 9.75
CA ILE A 427 1.42 -7.20 9.63
C ILE A 427 1.63 -7.81 8.23
N PHE A 428 2.84 -8.33 7.98
CA PHE A 428 3.15 -9.05 6.75
C PHE A 428 4.14 -10.21 6.94
N GLN A 429 4.12 -11.13 5.97
CA GLN A 429 5.13 -12.18 5.78
C GLN A 429 6.01 -11.83 4.57
N GLU A 430 7.30 -11.56 4.76
CA GLU A 430 8.19 -11.11 3.69
C GLU A 430 9.04 -12.24 3.07
N ILE A 431 9.19 -12.19 1.76
CA ILE A 431 10.13 -13.02 0.99
C ILE A 431 10.86 -12.14 -0.01
N HIS A 432 12.15 -12.40 -0.18
CA HIS A 432 12.98 -11.73 -1.17
C HIS A 432 13.35 -12.66 -2.33
N ILE A 433 13.41 -12.10 -3.53
CA ILE A 433 13.93 -12.75 -4.73
C ILE A 433 15.07 -11.90 -5.30
N CYS A 434 16.25 -12.50 -5.46
CA CYS A 434 17.38 -11.80 -6.08
C CYS A 434 17.23 -11.75 -7.61
N LEU A 435 17.32 -10.55 -8.19
CA LEU A 435 17.32 -10.34 -9.65
C LEU A 435 18.74 -10.25 -10.20
N SER A 436 19.67 -9.71 -9.42
CA SER A 436 21.09 -9.68 -9.74
C SER A 436 21.93 -9.67 -8.46
N LEU A 437 22.92 -10.56 -8.40
CA LEU A 437 23.81 -10.71 -7.26
C LEU A 437 25.16 -10.04 -7.57
N GLY A 438 25.16 -8.70 -7.62
CA GLY A 438 26.33 -7.92 -8.04
C GLY A 438 27.49 -7.98 -7.07
N THR A 439 27.23 -8.23 -5.78
CA THR A 439 28.28 -8.43 -4.78
C THR A 439 28.74 -9.90 -4.69
N GLU A 440 28.24 -10.78 -5.56
CA GLU A 440 28.52 -12.23 -5.68
C GLU A 440 28.11 -13.12 -4.49
N ASP A 441 28.13 -12.61 -3.26
CA ASP A 441 27.74 -13.36 -2.05
C ASP A 441 26.84 -12.59 -1.08
N GLY A 442 26.12 -11.59 -1.59
CA GLY A 442 25.06 -10.89 -0.86
C GLY A 442 23.83 -11.77 -0.60
N GLY A 443 23.02 -11.39 0.39
CA GLY A 443 21.77 -12.10 0.70
C GLY A 443 21.28 -11.88 2.13
N MET A 444 20.46 -12.81 2.61
CA MET A 444 19.75 -12.69 3.88
C MET A 444 20.57 -13.18 5.07
N TRP A 445 20.63 -12.36 6.11
CA TRP A 445 21.31 -12.65 7.37
C TRP A 445 20.28 -12.61 8.50
N ARG A 446 20.12 -13.72 9.20
CA ARG A 446 19.24 -13.84 10.38
C ARG A 446 20.07 -13.88 11.65
N LEU A 447 19.82 -12.98 12.58
CA LEU A 447 20.49 -12.96 13.87
C LEU A 447 20.15 -14.23 14.67
N LYS A 448 21.17 -14.86 15.26
CA LYS A 448 20.99 -16.04 16.11
C LYS A 448 20.29 -15.66 17.42
N GLU A 449 19.51 -16.59 17.95
CA GLU A 449 18.78 -16.41 19.20
C GLU A 449 19.67 -15.96 20.37
N GLY A 450 19.15 -15.05 21.19
CA GLY A 450 19.82 -14.52 22.37
C GLY A 450 20.94 -13.48 22.10
N LYS A 451 21.13 -13.07 20.84
CA LYS A 451 22.10 -12.02 20.48
C LYS A 451 21.44 -10.64 20.45
N ASP A 452 22.20 -9.62 20.84
CA ASP A 452 21.75 -8.22 20.79
C ASP A 452 21.97 -7.64 19.38
N PRO A 453 20.92 -7.19 18.66
CA PRO A 453 21.05 -6.59 17.34
C PRO A 453 21.98 -5.36 17.31
N LYS A 454 22.13 -4.62 18.42
CA LYS A 454 22.96 -3.40 18.48
C LYS A 454 24.45 -3.68 18.55
N SER A 455 24.85 -4.86 19.02
CA SER A 455 26.25 -5.26 19.17
C SER A 455 26.62 -6.48 18.32
N ALA A 456 25.72 -6.96 17.46
CA ALA A 456 25.90 -8.17 16.68
C ALA A 456 27.04 -8.03 15.68
N GLY A 457 28.01 -8.95 15.75
CA GLY A 457 29.06 -9.10 14.75
C GLY A 457 28.67 -10.08 13.64
N PRO A 458 29.45 -10.19 12.55
CA PRO A 458 29.13 -11.08 11.44
C PRO A 458 28.91 -12.55 11.83
N ASP A 459 29.59 -13.07 12.86
CA ASP A 459 29.47 -14.47 13.29
C ASP A 459 28.20 -14.76 14.10
N ASP A 460 27.49 -13.71 14.53
CA ASP A 460 26.23 -13.82 15.26
C ASP A 460 25.03 -14.08 14.32
N PHE A 461 25.26 -14.20 13.00
CA PHE A 461 24.21 -14.42 12.01
C PHE A 461 24.29 -15.81 11.38
N ASP A 462 23.13 -16.38 11.08
CA ASP A 462 22.96 -17.40 10.05
C ASP A 462 22.86 -16.69 8.69
N LYS A 463 23.75 -17.04 7.75
CA LYS A 463 23.94 -16.31 6.49
C LYS A 463 23.53 -17.18 5.31
N VAL A 464 22.79 -16.60 4.38
CA VAL A 464 22.38 -17.25 3.14
C VAL A 464 22.62 -16.28 1.99
N PRO A 465 23.67 -16.51 1.17
CA PRO A 465 23.76 -15.87 -0.13
C PRO A 465 22.52 -16.24 -0.93
N LEU A 466 21.91 -15.27 -1.61
CA LEU A 466 20.69 -15.50 -2.38
C LEU A 466 21.01 -15.41 -3.88
N PRO A 467 21.18 -16.54 -4.59
CA PRO A 467 21.50 -16.53 -6.00
C PRO A 467 20.39 -15.89 -6.84
N ARG A 468 20.76 -15.50 -8.05
CA ARG A 468 19.83 -14.93 -9.03
C ARG A 468 18.65 -15.87 -9.31
N LEU A 469 17.43 -15.31 -9.30
CA LEU A 469 16.16 -16.02 -9.43
C LEU A 469 15.97 -17.12 -8.36
N ASN A 470 16.56 -16.94 -7.18
CA ASN A 470 16.20 -17.72 -6.00
C ASN A 470 15.45 -16.86 -5.01
N GLU A 471 14.57 -17.52 -4.27
CA GLU A 471 13.92 -16.97 -3.09
C GLU A 471 14.39 -17.72 -1.83
N HIS A 472 14.30 -17.05 -0.68
CA HIS A 472 14.55 -17.69 0.61
C HIS A 472 13.27 -18.17 1.27
N GLY A 473 13.41 -19.10 2.22
CA GLY A 473 12.35 -19.56 3.09
C GLY A 473 11.92 -18.53 4.13
N GLY A 474 10.74 -18.71 4.73
CA GLY A 474 10.19 -17.76 5.71
C GLY A 474 11.10 -17.55 6.93
N LEU A 475 11.36 -16.27 7.26
CA LEU A 475 12.20 -15.84 8.38
C LEU A 475 11.46 -15.75 9.72
N TRP A 476 10.15 -15.49 9.68
CA TRP A 476 9.29 -15.33 10.86
C TRP A 476 9.21 -16.60 11.72
N TYR A 477 8.85 -16.41 12.99
CA TYR A 477 8.58 -17.51 13.89
C TYR A 477 7.30 -18.24 13.50
N ARG A 478 7.33 -19.58 13.63
CA ARG A 478 6.17 -20.43 13.34
C ARG A 478 5.75 -21.23 14.57
N ASP A 479 4.45 -21.44 14.72
CA ASP A 479 3.90 -22.32 15.75
C ASP A 479 4.10 -23.81 15.39
N SER A 480 3.61 -24.72 16.23
CA SER A 480 3.71 -26.17 16.00
C SER A 480 2.92 -26.66 14.78
N TYR A 481 2.04 -25.84 14.22
CA TYR A 481 1.24 -26.14 13.03
C TYR A 481 1.85 -25.50 11.76
N GLY A 482 2.93 -24.73 11.90
CA GLY A 482 3.60 -24.05 10.79
C GLY A 482 3.03 -22.66 10.49
N ASN A 483 2.04 -22.18 11.24
CA ASN A 483 1.45 -20.87 11.07
C ASN A 483 2.39 -19.79 11.62
N ALA A 484 2.30 -18.57 11.10
CA ALA A 484 3.05 -17.44 11.65
C ALA A 484 2.65 -17.15 13.10
N VAL A 485 3.63 -17.04 13.99
CA VAL A 485 3.41 -16.55 15.35
C VAL A 485 3.10 -15.06 15.29
N ARG A 486 2.04 -14.66 15.96
CA ARG A 486 1.63 -13.26 16.07
C ARG A 486 1.76 -12.77 17.49
N GLY A 487 2.40 -11.63 17.63
CA GLY A 487 2.63 -10.97 18.91
C GLY A 487 1.47 -10.06 19.32
N HIS A 488 1.81 -9.06 20.13
CA HIS A 488 0.90 -7.98 20.46
C HIS A 488 0.40 -7.28 19.17
N ASN A 489 -0.87 -6.92 19.13
CA ASN A 489 -1.51 -6.23 18.00
C ASN A 489 -1.49 -7.00 16.67
N ASN A 490 -1.43 -8.34 16.74
CA ASN A 490 -1.51 -9.22 15.57
C ASN A 490 -0.32 -9.09 14.58
N VAL A 491 0.76 -8.41 15.00
CA VAL A 491 2.02 -8.27 14.27
C VAL A 491 2.71 -9.62 14.12
N VAL A 492 3.24 -9.90 12.93
CA VAL A 492 3.99 -11.14 12.68
C VAL A 492 5.33 -11.07 13.40
N SER A 493 5.66 -12.08 14.19
CA SER A 493 6.90 -12.08 14.97
C SER A 493 8.08 -12.55 14.14
N TYR A 494 9.11 -11.70 14.01
CA TYR A 494 10.36 -12.04 13.35
C TYR A 494 11.56 -12.06 14.32
N PRO A 495 12.54 -12.92 14.06
CA PRO A 495 13.90 -12.70 14.55
C PRO A 495 14.48 -11.44 13.89
N TRP A 496 15.48 -10.83 14.52
CA TRP A 496 16.23 -9.75 13.87
C TRP A 496 16.94 -10.25 12.61
N HIS A 497 16.81 -9.53 11.50
CA HIS A 497 17.38 -9.92 10.22
C HIS A 497 17.70 -8.70 9.36
N LYS A 498 18.37 -8.94 8.23
CA LYS A 498 18.73 -7.93 7.23
C LYS A 498 19.08 -8.57 5.89
N TRP A 499 19.05 -7.76 4.83
CA TRP A 499 19.91 -7.98 3.67
C TRP A 499 21.32 -7.44 3.96
N GLN A 500 22.33 -8.18 3.52
CA GLN A 500 23.73 -7.78 3.59
C GLN A 500 24.35 -7.86 2.21
N GLY A 501 24.83 -6.73 1.70
CA GLY A 501 25.67 -6.68 0.50
C GLY A 501 26.96 -7.45 0.76
N GLY A 502 27.33 -8.30 -0.20
CA GLY A 502 28.49 -9.19 -0.15
C GLY A 502 29.83 -8.44 -0.24
N GLU A 503 30.91 -9.19 -0.04
CA GLU A 503 32.26 -8.64 0.08
C GLU A 503 33.12 -8.92 -1.18
N LYS A 504 32.70 -9.87 -2.03
CA LYS A 504 33.49 -10.37 -3.16
C LYS A 504 33.32 -9.53 -4.43
N GLY A 505 32.07 -9.20 -4.75
CA GLY A 505 31.74 -8.38 -5.90
C GLY A 505 31.86 -6.89 -5.62
N LYS A 506 32.02 -6.11 -6.69
CA LYS A 506 32.16 -4.64 -6.63
C LYS A 506 30.92 -3.87 -7.11
N ASN A 507 29.88 -4.61 -7.47
CA ASN A 507 28.65 -4.10 -8.08
C ASN A 507 27.51 -4.15 -7.06
N VAL A 508 26.37 -3.55 -7.39
CA VAL A 508 25.20 -3.57 -6.51
C VAL A 508 24.41 -4.87 -6.67
N ASP A 509 23.93 -5.39 -5.55
CA ASP A 509 22.83 -6.35 -5.55
C ASP A 509 21.54 -5.67 -5.99
N VAL A 510 20.67 -6.41 -6.65
CA VAL A 510 19.30 -5.99 -6.99
C VAL A 510 18.36 -7.12 -6.61
N TRP A 511 17.38 -6.83 -5.76
CA TRP A 511 16.36 -7.78 -5.37
C TRP A 511 14.99 -7.14 -5.29
N LEU A 512 13.96 -7.97 -5.29
CA LEU A 512 12.61 -7.58 -4.97
C LEU A 512 12.20 -8.15 -3.61
N ALA A 513 11.35 -7.43 -2.90
CA ALA A 513 10.70 -7.85 -1.66
C ALA A 513 9.21 -8.02 -1.92
N LEU A 514 8.63 -9.10 -1.38
CA LEU A 514 7.20 -9.37 -1.41
C LEU A 514 6.67 -9.51 0.01
N GLU A 515 5.80 -8.58 0.39
CA GLU A 515 5.18 -8.49 1.72
C GLU A 515 3.76 -9.04 1.65
N PHE A 516 3.61 -10.32 1.99
CA PHE A 516 2.36 -11.03 1.93
C PHE A 516 1.45 -10.73 3.11
N ASN A 517 0.15 -10.64 2.84
CA ASN A 517 -0.83 -10.65 3.92
C ASN A 517 -0.86 -12.05 4.58
N PRO A 518 -0.60 -12.13 5.89
CA PRO A 518 -0.42 -13.40 6.58
C PRO A 518 -1.71 -14.22 6.75
N ASP A 519 -2.87 -13.65 6.43
CA ASP A 519 -4.18 -14.33 6.46
C ASP A 519 -4.46 -15.13 5.17
N PHE A 520 -3.78 -14.83 4.06
CA PHE A 520 -3.99 -15.50 2.77
C PHE A 520 -2.80 -16.31 2.27
N ALA A 521 -1.63 -16.12 2.88
CA ALA A 521 -0.37 -16.59 2.33
C ALA A 521 0.01 -18.02 2.74
N GLN A 522 -0.85 -18.71 3.51
CA GLN A 522 -0.63 -20.04 4.06
C GLN A 522 -1.32 -21.15 3.25
#